data_AF-A0AAP7NVV5-F1
#
_entry.id   AF-A0AAP7NVV5-F1
#
_cell.length_a   1.000
_cell.length_b   1.000
_cell.length_c   1.000
_cell.angle_alpha   90.00
_cell.angle_beta   90.00
_cell.angle_gamma   90.00
#
_symmetry.space_group_name_H-M   'P 1'
#
loop_
_entity.id
_entity.type
_entity.pdbx_description
1 polymer ?
#
loop_
_entity_poly.entity_id
_entity_poly.type
_entity_poly.pdbx_seq_one_letter_code
_entity_poly.pdbx_strand_id
1 'polypeptide(L)'
;MHYLTDRAGIRGRFSDADANHLDQAFPLLMKQLELMLTSSELNPHRQNTVTLYVKGLTCHADTLGSCGYVYLAVYPTPEMKN
;
A
#
# COMPACT_ATOMS: atom_id res chain seq x y z
N MET A 1 -1.14 -10.63 7.27
CA MET A 1 -2.10 -9.53 7.04
C MET A 1 -3.26 -10.05 6.21
N HIS A 2 -4.44 -9.46 6.36
CA HIS A 2 -5.64 -9.86 5.62
C HIS A 2 -6.23 -8.68 4.87
N TYR A 3 -6.50 -8.85 3.57
CA TYR A 3 -7.23 -7.88 2.77
C TYR A 3 -8.74 -8.11 2.92
N LEU A 4 -9.48 -7.03 3.17
CA LEU A 4 -10.92 -7.04 3.39
C LEU A 4 -11.57 -6.12 2.35
N THR A 5 -12.32 -6.69 1.42
CA THR A 5 -12.94 -5.95 0.30
C THR A 5 -13.99 -4.96 0.77
N ASP A 6 -14.70 -5.25 1.86
CA ASP A 6 -15.68 -4.37 2.51
C ASP A 6 -15.03 -3.19 3.24
N ARG A 7 -13.71 -3.21 3.43
CA ARG A 7 -12.89 -2.14 4.01
C ARG A 7 -12.01 -1.43 2.98
N ALA A 8 -12.20 -1.74 1.70
CA ALA A 8 -11.43 -1.18 0.60
C ALA A 8 -12.33 -0.38 -0.35
N GLY A 9 -11.73 0.58 -1.04
CA GLY A 9 -12.44 1.36 -2.05
C GLY A 9 -11.47 2.01 -3.03
N ILE A 10 -11.95 2.25 -4.24
CA ILE A 10 -11.21 2.97 -5.28
C ILE A 10 -11.85 4.34 -5.44
N ARG A 11 -11.03 5.40 -5.42
CA ARG A 11 -11.44 6.75 -5.81
C ARG A 11 -11.00 7.01 -7.25
N GLY A 12 -11.94 7.40 -8.11
CA GLY A 12 -11.68 7.55 -9.54
C GLY A 12 -11.61 6.19 -10.25
N ARG A 13 -10.86 6.12 -11.35
CA ARG A 13 -10.67 4.92 -12.14
C ARG A 13 -9.22 4.82 -12.61
N PHE A 14 -8.59 3.68 -12.37
CA PHE A 14 -7.27 3.37 -12.92
C PHE A 14 -7.35 3.18 -14.44
N SER A 15 -6.26 3.50 -15.15
CA SER A 15 -6.10 3.06 -16.53
C SER A 15 -6.01 1.53 -16.57
N ASP A 16 -6.27 0.91 -17.73
CA ASP A 16 -6.17 -0.56 -17.84
C ASP A 16 -4.73 -1.05 -17.56
N ALA A 17 -3.72 -0.26 -17.95
CA ALA A 17 -2.32 -0.54 -17.64
C ALA A 17 -2.04 -0.49 -16.14
N ASP A 18 -2.50 0.55 -15.46
CA ASP A 18 -2.28 0.69 -14.01
C ASP A 18 -3.09 -0.33 -13.20
N ALA A 19 -4.29 -0.71 -13.66
CA ALA A 19 -5.08 -1.77 -13.05
C ALA A 19 -4.34 -3.12 -13.13
N ASN A 20 -3.79 -3.45 -14.31
CA ASN A 20 -2.96 -4.65 -14.47
C ASN A 20 -1.70 -4.61 -13.60
N HIS A 21 -1.07 -3.44 -13.47
CA HIS A 21 0.06 -3.27 -12.56
C HIS A 21 -0.34 -3.43 -11.09
N LEU A 22 -1.51 -2.92 -10.70
CA LEU A 22 -2.04 -3.06 -9.34
C LEU A 22 -2.28 -4.53 -9.00
N ASP A 23 -2.91 -5.30 -9.90
CA ASP A 23 -3.14 -6.74 -9.70
C ASP A 23 -1.83 -7.51 -9.49
N GLN A 24 -0.77 -7.15 -10.21
CA GLN A 24 0.56 -7.75 -10.05
C GLN A 24 1.29 -7.27 -8.78
N ALA A 25 1.14 -6.00 -8.43
CA ALA A 25 1.87 -5.35 -7.34
C ALA A 25 1.27 -5.66 -5.97
N PHE A 26 -0.05 -5.80 -5.87
CA PHE A 26 -0.73 -5.89 -4.58
C PHE A 26 -0.27 -7.09 -3.73
N PRO A 27 -0.10 -8.32 -4.27
CA PRO A 27 0.47 -9.43 -3.50
C PRO A 27 1.91 -9.19 -3.03
N LEU A 28 2.70 -8.44 -3.81
CA LEU A 28 4.08 -8.09 -3.45
C LEU A 28 4.11 -7.06 -2.31
N LEU A 29 3.24 -6.05 -2.39
CA LEU A 29 3.04 -5.06 -1.33
C LEU A 29 2.63 -5.74 -0.02
N MET A 30 1.65 -6.65 -0.07
CA MET A 30 1.17 -7.36 1.13
C MET A 30 2.31 -8.11 1.82
N LYS A 31 3.13 -8.86 1.06
CA LYS A 31 4.29 -9.57 1.61
C LYS A 31 5.34 -8.62 2.18
N GLN A 32 5.65 -7.53 1.48
CA GLN A 32 6.62 -6.55 1.95
C GLN A 32 6.18 -5.91 3.29
N LEU A 33 4.90 -5.55 3.40
CA LEU A 33 4.38 -4.93 4.61
C LEU A 33 4.31 -5.92 5.79
N GLU A 34 4.05 -7.21 5.54
CA GLU A 34 4.17 -8.26 6.58
C GLU A 34 5.60 -8.38 7.11
N LEU A 35 6.60 -8.30 6.22
CA LEU A 35 8.00 -8.27 6.63
C LEU A 35 8.31 -7.01 7.46
N MET A 36 7.80 -5.85 7.06
CA MET A 36 8.00 -4.59 7.79
C MET A 36 7.33 -4.59 9.17
N LEU A 37 6.19 -5.27 9.33
CA LEU A 37 5.58 -5.51 10.64
C LEU A 37 6.47 -6.42 11.51
N THR A 38 7.07 -7.45 10.90
CA THR A 38 7.96 -8.39 11.58
C THR A 38 9.27 -7.71 12.01
N SER A 39 9.82 -6.81 11.17
CA SER A 39 11.02 -6.02 11.48
C SER A 39 10.76 -4.81 12.37
N SER A 40 9.49 -4.52 12.69
CA SER A 40 9.04 -3.34 13.44
C SER A 40 9.26 -1.99 12.73
N GLU A 41 9.61 -1.97 11.45
CA GLU A 41 9.60 -0.74 10.63
C GLU A 41 8.19 -0.15 10.53
N LEU A 42 7.19 -1.02 10.40
CA LEU A 42 5.80 -0.71 10.71
C LEU A 42 5.49 -1.23 12.11
N ASN A 43 5.09 -0.33 13.00
CA ASN A 43 4.79 -0.69 14.37
C ASN A 43 3.29 -0.52 14.64
N PRO A 44 2.57 -1.56 15.13
CA PRO A 44 1.13 -1.46 15.42
C PRO A 44 0.74 -0.35 16.41
N HIS A 45 1.67 0.07 17.28
CA HIS A 45 1.45 1.05 18.34
C HIS A 45 1.95 2.46 17.99
N ARG A 46 2.62 2.66 16.85
CA ARG A 46 3.19 3.95 16.48
C ARG A 46 2.76 4.31 15.08
N GLN A 47 2.23 5.51 14.92
CA GLN A 47 2.04 6.09 13.61
C GLN A 47 3.39 6.30 12.94
N ASN A 48 3.56 5.73 11.76
CA ASN A 48 4.72 5.89 10.91
C ASN A 48 4.34 5.53 9.49
N THR A 49 4.32 6.52 8.60
CA THR A 49 4.00 6.30 7.19
C THR A 49 5.24 5.83 6.47
N VAL A 50 5.13 4.68 5.79
CA VAL A 50 6.17 4.16 4.90
C VAL A 50 5.70 4.29 3.45
N THR A 51 6.65 4.58 2.56
CA THR A 51 6.40 4.70 1.12
C THR A 51 7.11 3.58 0.38
N LEU A 52 6.36 2.81 -0.40
CA LEU A 52 6.85 1.74 -1.26
C LEU A 52 6.59 2.10 -2.73
N TYR A 53 7.53 1.72 -3.60
CA TYR A 53 7.40 1.90 -5.04
C TYR A 53 7.46 0.54 -5.73
N VAL A 54 6.46 0.24 -6.57
CA VAL A 54 6.37 -1.04 -7.26
C VAL A 54 5.60 -0.89 -8.56
N LYS A 55 6.14 -1.38 -9.68
CA LYS A 55 5.45 -1.40 -10.99
C LYS A 55 4.87 -0.03 -11.42
N GLY A 56 5.56 1.07 -11.14
CA GLY A 56 5.07 2.41 -11.46
C GLY A 56 3.92 2.91 -10.56
N LEU A 57 3.66 2.21 -9.45
CA LEU A 57 2.72 2.61 -8.42
C LEU A 57 3.47 3.03 -7.17
N THR A 58 2.92 4.03 -6.49
CA THR A 58 3.31 4.46 -5.15
C THR A 58 2.31 3.89 -4.16
N CYS A 59 2.80 3.29 -3.08
CA CYS A 59 2.00 2.81 -1.96
C CYS A 59 2.42 3.50 -0.68
N HIS A 60 1.51 4.20 -0.03
CA HIS A 60 1.65 4.65 1.35
C HIS A 60 0.97 3.66 2.28
N ALA A 61 1.69 3.26 3.33
CA ALA A 61 1.18 2.39 4.37
C ALA A 61 1.47 2.97 5.75
N ASP A 62 0.49 2.92 6.66
CA ASP A 62 0.65 3.35 8.05
C ASP A 62 -0.26 2.51 8.96
N THR A 63 0.18 2.21 10.18
CA THR A 63 -0.66 1.53 11.18
C THR A 63 -1.58 2.52 11.91
N LEU A 64 -1.25 3.81 11.88
CA LEU A 64 -1.85 4.90 12.65
C LEU A 64 -1.94 4.60 14.17
N GLY A 65 -1.06 3.74 14.69
CA GLY A 65 -1.11 3.28 16.08
C GLY A 65 -2.39 2.49 16.44
N SER A 66 -3.10 1.95 15.45
CA SER A 66 -4.42 1.32 15.63
C SER A 66 -4.39 -0.02 16.35
N CYS A 67 -3.21 -0.62 16.56
CA CYS A 67 -3.03 -1.92 17.19
C CYS A 67 -3.73 -3.10 16.50
N GLY A 68 -4.15 -2.94 15.23
CA GLY A 68 -4.85 -4.01 14.51
C GLY A 68 -5.04 -3.79 13.01
N TYR A 69 -4.80 -2.58 12.50
CA TYR A 69 -4.98 -2.24 11.09
C TYR A 69 -3.71 -1.66 10.47
N VAL A 70 -3.59 -1.87 9.17
CA VAL A 70 -2.67 -1.15 8.29
C VAL A 70 -3.52 -0.45 7.23
N TYR A 71 -3.40 0.87 7.15
CA TYR A 71 -4.10 1.71 6.20
C TYR A 71 -3.23 1.89 4.96
N LEU A 72 -3.83 1.73 3.79
CA LEU A 72 -3.13 1.74 2.51
C LEU A 72 -3.71 2.78 1.56
N ALA A 73 -2.83 3.49 0.86
CA ALA A 73 -3.17 4.30 -0.30
C ALA A 73 -2.22 3.94 -1.44
N VAL A 74 -2.76 3.38 -2.52
CA VAL A 74 -2.01 2.99 -3.72
C VAL A 74 -2.49 3.83 -4.90
N TYR A 75 -1.56 4.45 -5.63
CA TYR A 75 -1.86 5.32 -6.76
C TYR A 75 -0.72 5.29 -7.80
N PRO A 76 -0.97 5.64 -9.07
CA PRO A 76 0.08 5.73 -10.07
C PRO A 76 1.14 6.74 -9.64
N THR A 77 2.41 6.35 -9.70
CA THR A 77 3.53 7.25 -9.43
C THR A 77 3.51 8.34 -10.50
N PRO A 78 3.39 9.64 -10.14
CA PRO A 78 3.42 10.70 -11.13
C PRO A 78 4.76 10.68 -11.87
N GLU A 79 4.72 10.63 -13.20
CA GLU A 79 5.92 10.90 -14.00
C GLU A 79 6.33 12.35 -13.74
N MET A 80 7.57 12.57 -13.28
CA MET A 80 8.11 13.92 -13.25
C MET A 80 8.23 14.41 -14.69
N LYS A 81 7.42 15.40 -15.06
CA LYS A 81 7.64 16.16 -16.27
C LYS A 81 8.90 16.99 -16.06
N ASN A 82 10.01 16.57 -16.66
CA ASN A 82 11.22 17.38 -16.82
C ASN A 82 10.97 18.49 -17.85
#